data_AF-A0A6V8LFK2-F1
#
_entry.id   AF-A0A6V8LFK2-F1
#
_cell.length_a   1.000
_cell.length_b   1.000
_cell.length_c   1.000
_cell.angle_alpha   90.00
_cell.angle_beta   90.00
_cell.angle_gamma   90.00
#
_symmetry.space_group_name_H-M   'P 1'
#
loop_
_entity.id
_entity.type
_entity.pdbx_description
1 polymer ?
#
loop_
_entity_poly.entity_id
_entity_poly.type
_entity_poly.pdbx_seq_one_letter_code
_entity_poly.pdbx_strand_id
1 'polypeptide(L)' 'MTVRDRYGSRPVRLSLRPQQTERRTWSPARTRGWYDLTVTVQGDAAFEYRYAGHLEDGEDSISDPAMGGLV' A
#
# COMPACT_ATOMS: atom_id res chain seq x y z
N MET A 1 13.00 -2.81 5.51
CA MET A 1 11.81 -2.95 4.63
C MET A 1 11.10 -1.61 4.54
N THR A 2 10.64 -1.22 3.37
CA THR A 2 9.86 0.00 3.14
C THR A 2 8.53 -0.37 2.50
N VAL A 3 7.44 0.20 2.99
CA VAL A 3 6.12 0.09 2.38
C VAL A 3 5.70 1.46 1.87
N ARG A 4 5.39 1.57 0.58
CA ARG A 4 4.90 2.78 -0.07
C ARG A 4 3.44 2.61 -0.44
N ASP A 5 2.65 3.67 -0.28
CA ASP A 5 1.28 3.76 -0.77
C ASP A 5 1.29 4.67 -2.01
N ARG A 6 0.88 4.13 -3.15
CA ARG A 6 0.84 4.90 -4.42
C ARG A 6 -0.09 6.09 -4.33
N TYR A 7 -1.14 6.01 -3.51
CA TYR A 7 -2.18 7.03 -3.51
C TYR A 7 -1.87 8.23 -2.60
N GLY A 8 -0.69 8.27 -1.94
CA GLY A 8 -0.23 9.48 -1.22
C GLY A 8 0.04 9.38 0.29
N SER A 9 0.03 8.20 0.92
CA SER A 9 0.51 8.10 2.32
C SER A 9 2.04 8.20 2.39
N ARG A 10 2.57 8.75 3.50
CA ARG A 10 4.03 8.74 3.72
C ARG A 10 4.55 7.30 3.77
N PRO A 11 5.71 7.00 3.15
CA PRO A 11 6.30 5.67 3.22
C PRO A 11 6.59 5.24 4.66
N VAL A 12 6.22 4.01 4.99
CA VAL A 12 6.52 3.39 6.28
C VAL A 12 7.82 2.61 6.15
N ARG A 13 8.78 2.87 7.04
CA ARG A 13 10.04 2.12 7.11
C ARG A 13 10.06 1.24 8.35
N LEU A 14 10.43 -0.02 8.16
CA LEU A 14 10.49 -1.03 9.20
C LEU A 14 11.88 -1.67 9.21
N SER A 15 12.44 -1.81 10.41
CA SER A 15 13.65 -2.59 10.66
C SER A 15 13.23 -3.90 11.33
N LEU A 16 13.52 -5.02 10.69
CA LEU A 16 13.15 -6.35 11.17
C LEU A 16 14.41 -7.15 11.47
N ARG A 17 14.42 -7.85 12.59
CA ARG A 17 15.43 -8.87 12.89
C ARG A 17 15.07 -10.18 12.19
N PRO A 18 16.03 -11.11 12.00
CA PRO A 18 15.71 -12.47 11.56
C PRO A 18 14.59 -13.07 12.41
N GLN A 19 13.61 -13.70 11.77
CA GLN A 19 12.42 -14.31 12.40
C GLN A 19 11.46 -13.36 13.12
N GLN A 20 11.66 -12.03 13.04
CA GLN A 20 10.71 -11.07 13.58
C GLN A 20 9.50 -10.91 12.64
N THR A 21 8.30 -10.98 13.21
CA THR A 21 7.05 -10.66 12.51
C THR A 21 6.55 -9.28 12.95
N GLU A 22 6.23 -8.41 11.99
CA GLU A 22 5.61 -7.11 12.24
C GLU A 22 4.24 -7.08 11.56
N ARG A 23 3.23 -6.52 12.23
CA ARG A 23 1.89 -6.30 11.67
C ARG A 23 1.60 -4.81 11.58
N ARG A 24 1.05 -4.38 10.46
CA ARG A 24 0.64 -3.00 10.19
C ARG A 24 -0.71 -3.01 9.46
N THR A 25 -1.46 -1.95 9.65
CA THR A 25 -2.79 -1.77 9.04
C THR A 25 -2.77 -0.48 8.24
N TRP A 26 -3.36 -0.51 7.05
CA TRP A 26 -3.55 0.64 6.18
C TRP A 26 -5.05 0.84 5.98
N SER A 27 -5.51 2.09 6.10
CA SER A 27 -6.90 2.43 5.82
C SER A 27 -7.00 2.97 4.39
N PRO A 28 -7.81 2.34 3.50
CA PRO A 28 -8.11 2.85 2.17
C PRO A 28 -9.31 3.80 2.16
N ALA A 29 -9.79 4.27 3.33
CA ALA A 29 -11.01 5.07 3.42
C ALA A 29 -10.94 6.37 2.59
N ARG A 30 -9.78 7.02 2.52
CA ARG A 30 -9.59 8.26 1.75
C ARG A 30 -9.69 8.07 0.24
N THR A 31 -9.54 6.83 -0.22
CA THR A 31 -9.53 6.42 -1.63
C THR A 31 -10.72 5.53 -1.92
N ARG A 32 -11.80 5.62 -1.11
CA ARG A 32 -13.04 4.84 -1.26
C ARG A 32 -12.76 3.34 -1.41
N GLY A 33 -11.91 2.77 -0.57
CA GLY A 33 -11.61 1.34 -0.63
C GLY A 33 -10.45 0.95 -1.54
N TRP A 34 -9.98 1.83 -2.44
CA TRP A 34 -8.82 1.55 -3.29
C TRP A 34 -7.51 1.55 -2.48
N TYR A 35 -6.66 0.55 -2.68
CA TYR A 35 -5.32 0.48 -2.13
C TYR A 35 -4.31 0.02 -3.18
N ASP A 36 -3.09 0.55 -3.08
CA ASP A 36 -1.94 0.12 -3.87
C ASP A 36 -0.66 0.30 -3.04
N LEU A 37 -0.23 -0.81 -2.43
CA LEU A 37 0.91 -0.87 -1.53
C LEU A 37 2.06 -1.61 -2.21
N THR A 38 3.24 -1.00 -2.21
CA THR A 38 4.47 -1.63 -2.71
C THR A 38 5.45 -1.81 -1.56
N VAL A 39 5.93 -3.03 -1.38
CA VAL A 39 6.91 -3.44 -0.36
C VAL A 39 8.26 -3.66 -1.03
N THR A 40 9.30 -3.00 -0.49
CA THR A 40 10.68 -3.17 -0.94
C THR A 40 11.64 -3.41 0.22
N VAL A 41 12.80 -4.00 -0.06
CA VAL A 41 13.85 -4.25 0.92
C VAL A 41 15.10 -3.44 0.57
N GLN A 42 15.66 -2.75 1.55
CA GLN A 42 16.90 -2.00 1.34
C GLN A 42 18.05 -2.98 1.12
N GLY A 43 18.84 -2.77 0.08
CA GLY A 43 19.97 -3.64 -0.28
C GLY A 43 19.62 -4.79 -1.23
N ASP A 44 18.34 -4.96 -1.56
CA ASP A 44 17.88 -5.90 -2.57
C ASP A 44 16.95 -5.19 -3.57
N ALA A 45 17.50 -4.84 -4.73
CA ALA A 45 16.76 -4.13 -5.77
C ALA A 45 15.80 -5.03 -6.57
N ALA A 46 15.94 -6.35 -6.47
CA ALA A 46 15.07 -7.29 -7.16
C ALA A 46 13.82 -7.64 -6.34
N PHE A 47 13.87 -7.43 -5.02
CA PHE A 47 12.73 -7.67 -4.15
C PHE A 47 11.68 -6.56 -4.24
N GLU A 48 10.54 -6.90 -4.84
CA GLU A 48 9.34 -6.08 -4.83
C GLU A 48 8.10 -6.97 -4.69
N TYR A 49 7.21 -6.61 -3.76
CA TYR A 49 5.87 -7.18 -3.67
C TYR A 49 4.84 -6.06 -3.69
N ARG A 50 3.85 -6.19 -4.58
CA ARG A 50 2.76 -5.21 -4.72
C ARG A 50 1.43 -5.85 -4.35
N TYR A 51 0.68 -5.14 -3.51
CA TYR A 51 -0.69 -5.45 -3.13
C TYR A 51 -1.58 -4.30 -3.59
N ALA A 52 -2.39 -4.53 -4.61
CA ALA A 52 -3.29 -3.52 -5.15
C ALA A 52 -4.68 -4.09 -5.36
N GLY A 53 -5.70 -3.27 -5.13
CA GLY A 53 -7.09 -3.66 -5.29
C GLY A 53 -8.06 -2.65 -4.71
N HIS A 54 -9.32 -3.06 -4.63
CA HIS A 54 -10.41 -2.30 -4.05
C HIS A 54 -11.08 -3.16 -2.98
N LEU A 55 -11.33 -2.58 -1.81
CA LEU A 55 -12.09 -3.21 -0.75
C LEU A 55 -13.58 -2.92 -0.98
N GLU A 56 -14.34 -3.94 -1.37
CA GLU A 56 -15.79 -3.85 -1.58
C GLU A 56 -16.52 -3.79 -0.24
N ASP A 57 -17.26 -2.72 0.00
CA ASP A 57 -18.09 -2.51 1.19
C ASP A 57 -19.58 -2.22 0.88
N GLY A 58 -19.93 -2.13 -0.41
CA GLY A 58 -21.30 -1.91 -0.89
C GLY A 58 -21.72 -0.45 -1.00
N GLU A 59 -20.84 0.49 -0.64
CA GLU A 59 -21.07 1.93 -0.80
C GLU A 59 -20.69 2.40 -2.23
N ASP A 60 -21.15 3.60 -2.60
CA ASP A 60 -20.73 4.22 -3.86
C ASP A 60 -19.20 4.42 -3.89
N SER A 61 -18.58 3.97 -4.97
CA SER A 61 -17.13 4.06 -5.18
C SER A 61 -16.77 5.00 -6.35
N ILE A 62 -15.46 5.19 -6.51
CA ILE A 62 -14.82 5.91 -7.62
C ILE A 62 -14.06 4.93 -8.49
N SER A 63 -13.68 5.35 -9.70
CA SER A 63 -12.66 4.63 -10.46
C SER A 63 -11.31 4.64 -9.73
N ASP A 64 -10.44 3.68 -10.06
CA ASP A 64 -9.07 3.64 -9.53
C ASP A 64 -8.46 5.05 -9.49
N PRO A 65 -7.94 5.52 -8.34
CA PRO A 65 -7.48 6.90 -8.19
C PRO A 65 -6.43 7.33 -9.20
N ALA A 66 -5.55 6.42 -9.64
CA ALA A 66 -4.53 6.73 -10.63
C ALA A 66 -5.12 6.84 -12.04
N MET A 67 -6.07 5.98 -12.41
CA MET A 67 -6.81 6.09 -13.67
C MET A 67 -7.75 7.30 -13.68
N GLY A 68 -8.34 7.65 -12.54
CA GLY A 68 -9.23 8.81 -12.37
C GLY A 68 -8.51 10.16 -12.24
N GLY A 69 -7.17 10.18 -12.21
CA GLY A 69 -6.38 11.41 -12.13
C GLY A 69 -6.43 12.11 -10.76
N LEU A 70 -6.71 11.38 -9.69
CA LEU A 70 -6.77 11.91 -8.32
C LEU A 70 -5.41 11.94 -7.62
N VAL A 71 -4.39 11.28 -8.19
CA VAL A 71 -3.05 11.05 -7.62
C VAL A 71 -1.95 11.12 -8.67
#